data_AF-A0A2H0SBD0-F1
#
_entry.id   AF-A0A2H0SBD0-F1
#
_cell.length_a   1.000
_cell.length_b   1.000
_cell.length_c   1.000
_cell.angle_alpha   90.00
_cell.angle_beta   90.00
_cell.angle_gamma   90.00
#
_symmetry.space_group_name_H-M   'P 1'
#
loop_
_entity.id
_entity.type
_entity.pdbx_description
1 polymer ?
#
loop_
_entity_poly.entity_id
_entity_poly.type
_entity_poly.pdbx_seq_one_letter_code
_entity_poly.pdbx_strand_id
1 'polypeptide(L)'
;MRYKNIKVFWGKGIPAFAKATAGRQGIFFALGGRSKNLFKIFMSEELNTNVTPTSKPQPLMKTFSKCFNVILTGDRDASHQAARQIRRLVYGSAGDKFKDIASIIESAPKEYEKITEGFRQENFVIAVSVMYFLHDKESQPDFLFPWLFHLIQHPNGNIRQAAVRMFRQELGPLTVHIRFPNEKSAYRLRLSPEQADFILFKLSANLNDLTKNLWKPAYKRYKYISSLPNGPYKSIRMVLGQLEDDCGNLD
;
A
#
# COMPACT_ATOMS: atom_id res chain seq x y z
N MET A 1 3.18 -20.61 28.05
CA MET A 1 2.96 -19.68 29.18
C MET A 1 1.55 -19.14 29.08
N ARG A 2 0.71 -19.33 30.10
CA ARG A 2 -0.67 -18.84 30.14
C ARG A 2 -0.67 -17.48 30.83
N TYR A 3 -1.02 -16.41 30.12
CA TYR A 3 -1.23 -15.11 30.74
C TYR A 3 -2.50 -15.16 31.58
N LYS A 4 -2.31 -15.11 32.91
CA LYS A 4 -3.38 -14.94 33.90
C LYS A 4 -3.52 -13.45 34.21
N ASN A 5 -4.73 -12.95 34.02
CA ASN A 5 -5.41 -11.89 34.78
C ASN A 5 -4.57 -10.70 35.26
N ILE A 6 -4.66 -9.59 34.53
CA ILE A 6 -4.53 -8.26 35.11
C ILE A 6 -5.89 -7.56 34.95
N LYS A 7 -6.62 -7.42 36.06
CA LYS A 7 -7.77 -6.51 36.15
C LYS A 7 -7.21 -5.10 36.35
N VAL A 8 -7.44 -4.19 35.40
CA VAL A 8 -7.37 -2.76 35.68
C VAL A 8 -8.66 -2.08 35.23
N PHE A 9 -9.23 -1.38 36.20
CA PHE A 9 -10.41 -0.55 36.18
C PHE A 9 -10.24 0.65 35.23
N TRP A 10 -11.19 0.88 34.32
CA TRP A 10 -11.49 2.24 33.85
C TRP A 10 -13.00 2.47 33.76
N GLY A 11 -13.34 3.70 34.14
CA GLY A 11 -14.65 4.16 34.52
C GLY A 11 -15.69 4.19 33.40
N LYS A 12 -16.93 4.22 33.90
CA LYS A 12 -18.20 4.23 33.19
C LYS A 12 -18.29 5.39 32.17
N GLY A 13 -18.84 5.05 31.00
CA GLY A 13 -19.91 5.84 30.39
C GLY A 13 -19.56 6.68 29.16
N ILE A 14 -19.86 6.15 27.97
CA ILE A 14 -20.38 6.95 26.85
C ILE A 14 -21.55 6.17 26.21
N PRO A 15 -22.72 6.79 26.01
CA PRO A 15 -23.94 6.11 25.60
C PRO A 15 -23.98 5.76 24.11
N ALA A 16 -24.74 4.70 23.83
CA ALA A 16 -25.09 4.19 22.51
C ALA A 16 -25.74 5.27 21.63
N PHE A 17 -25.27 5.37 20.37
CA PHE A 17 -25.98 6.11 19.34
C PHE A 17 -26.75 5.15 18.42
N ALA A 18 -28.03 5.48 18.27
CA ALA A 18 -29.07 4.75 17.60
C ALA A 18 -28.85 4.65 16.08
N LYS A 19 -29.27 3.51 15.53
CA LYS A 19 -29.49 3.28 14.10
C LYS A 19 -30.69 4.12 13.63
N ALA A 20 -30.49 4.93 12.59
CA ALA A 20 -31.58 5.46 11.77
C ALA A 20 -31.47 4.82 10.38
N THR A 21 -32.32 3.84 10.12
CA THR A 21 -32.55 3.26 8.78
C THR A 21 -33.53 4.14 8.02
N ALA A 22 -33.08 4.70 6.90
CA ALA A 22 -33.90 5.40 5.93
C ALA A 22 -34.77 4.40 5.14
N GLY A 23 -36.08 4.63 5.17
CA GLY A 23 -37.02 4.04 4.22
C GLY A 23 -37.40 5.07 3.16
N ARG A 24 -37.39 4.66 1.89
CA ARG A 24 -38.35 5.13 0.87
C ARG A 24 -38.34 4.18 -0.32
N GLN A 25 -39.47 3.53 -0.51
CA GLN A 25 -39.85 2.80 -1.71
C GLN A 25 -40.36 3.77 -2.78
N GLY A 26 -40.16 3.36 -4.04
CA GLY A 26 -41.13 3.52 -5.13
C GLY A 26 -41.12 4.84 -5.88
N ILE A 27 -40.82 4.78 -7.19
CA ILE A 27 -41.85 4.88 -8.24
C ILE A 27 -41.21 4.45 -9.58
N PHE A 28 -41.91 3.53 -10.25
CA PHE A 28 -41.74 3.09 -11.63
C PHE A 28 -42.13 4.20 -12.62
N PHE A 29 -41.43 4.31 -13.76
CA PHE A 29 -42.07 4.49 -15.06
C PHE A 29 -41.14 3.95 -16.17
N ALA A 30 -41.75 3.18 -17.07
CA ALA A 30 -41.17 2.56 -18.26
C ALA A 30 -41.47 3.40 -19.52
N LEU A 31 -40.99 2.87 -20.67
CA LEU A 31 -41.19 3.25 -22.10
C LEU A 31 -39.96 3.95 -22.69
N GLY A 32 -39.16 3.30 -23.55
CA GLY A 32 -39.40 3.06 -24.99
C GLY A 32 -38.55 4.10 -25.76
N GLY A 33 -37.86 3.91 -26.89
CA GLY A 33 -37.71 2.91 -27.94
C GLY A 33 -37.03 3.63 -29.12
N ARG A 34 -36.05 2.98 -29.77
CA ARG A 34 -35.49 3.12 -31.16
C ARG A 34 -35.51 4.46 -31.93
N SER A 35 -34.36 4.79 -32.56
CA SER A 35 -34.14 5.11 -34.01
C SER A 35 -32.92 6.06 -34.18
N LYS A 36 -31.78 5.66 -34.76
CA LYS A 36 -31.36 5.64 -36.19
C LYS A 36 -31.39 6.99 -36.95
N ASN A 37 -30.17 7.42 -37.33
CA ASN A 37 -29.70 8.10 -38.56
C ASN A 37 -30.14 9.53 -38.91
N LEU A 38 -29.20 10.20 -39.63
CA LEU A 38 -29.23 11.47 -40.41
C LEU A 38 -28.24 12.49 -39.79
N PHE A 39 -27.22 13.07 -40.45
CA PHE A 39 -26.99 13.40 -41.87
C PHE A 39 -25.48 13.49 -42.20
N LYS A 40 -25.17 13.46 -43.51
CA LYS A 40 -23.86 13.45 -44.19
C LYS A 40 -23.45 14.86 -44.71
N ILE A 41 -22.12 15.14 -44.70
CA ILE A 41 -21.24 15.74 -45.74
C ILE A 41 -21.33 17.26 -46.11
N PHE A 42 -20.17 17.97 -46.05
CA PHE A 42 -19.36 18.63 -47.13
C PHE A 42 -18.14 19.38 -46.47
N MET A 43 -16.86 19.05 -46.73
CA MET A 43 -15.88 19.62 -47.73
C MET A 43 -15.78 21.18 -47.65
N SER A 44 -14.64 21.89 -47.52
CA SER A 44 -13.21 21.70 -47.87
C SER A 44 -12.27 22.72 -47.16
N GLU A 45 -10.96 22.45 -47.17
CA GLU A 45 -9.75 23.34 -47.24
C GLU A 45 -9.61 24.56 -46.31
N GLU A 46 -8.73 24.52 -45.30
CA GLU A 46 -7.29 24.91 -45.27
C GLU A 46 -7.07 26.31 -44.64
N LEU A 47 -6.49 26.34 -43.43
CA LEU A 47 -5.24 27.07 -43.10
C LEU A 47 -4.87 26.96 -41.61
N ASN A 48 -3.65 26.46 -41.43
CA ASN A 48 -2.72 26.48 -40.30
C ASN A 48 -2.97 27.51 -39.17
N THR A 49 -3.02 27.06 -37.90
CA THR A 49 -1.88 27.15 -36.95
C THR A 49 -2.26 26.69 -35.53
N ASN A 50 -1.31 25.96 -34.93
CA ASN A 50 -0.98 25.93 -33.50
C ASN A 50 -1.66 24.94 -32.51
N VAL A 51 -0.83 23.95 -32.13
CA VAL A 51 -0.57 23.43 -30.76
C VAL A 51 -1.41 22.24 -30.24
N THR A 52 -0.88 21.03 -30.57
CA THR A 52 -0.89 19.70 -29.86
C THR A 52 -2.24 19.03 -29.45
N PRO A 53 -2.31 17.70 -29.22
CA PRO A 53 -1.23 16.74 -28.94
C PRO A 53 -1.34 15.39 -29.69
N THR A 54 -0.31 14.97 -30.41
CA THR A 54 -0.24 13.58 -30.91
C THR A 54 0.82 12.81 -30.16
N SER A 55 0.31 12.00 -29.23
CA SER A 55 0.94 10.91 -28.50
C SER A 55 2.07 10.24 -29.28
N LYS A 56 3.30 10.39 -28.78
CA LYS A 56 4.38 9.45 -29.13
C LYS A 56 3.92 8.03 -28.71
N PRO A 57 4.05 7.02 -29.59
CA PRO A 57 3.75 5.65 -29.22
C PRO A 57 4.74 5.26 -28.12
N GLN A 58 4.24 5.06 -26.90
CA GLN A 58 5.10 4.55 -25.85
C GLN A 58 5.54 3.13 -26.25
N PRO A 59 6.85 2.84 -26.32
CA PRO A 59 7.31 1.51 -26.63
C PRO A 59 6.74 0.55 -25.59
N LEU A 60 6.08 -0.52 -26.02
CA LEU A 60 5.47 -1.53 -25.15
C LEU A 60 6.51 -2.02 -24.12
N MET A 61 6.45 -1.48 -22.89
CA MET A 61 7.27 -1.95 -21.79
C MET A 61 6.61 -3.22 -21.25
N LYS A 62 6.99 -4.37 -21.80
CA LYS A 62 6.28 -5.63 -21.54
C LYS A 62 6.69 -6.34 -20.24
N THR A 63 7.83 -5.98 -19.64
CA THR A 63 8.42 -6.71 -18.50
C THR A 63 8.76 -5.78 -17.33
N PHE A 64 8.74 -6.34 -16.12
CA PHE A 64 9.10 -5.62 -14.88
C PHE A 64 10.54 -5.09 -14.94
N SER A 65 11.50 -5.93 -15.34
CA SER A 65 12.92 -5.56 -15.44
C SER A 65 13.14 -4.36 -16.36
N LYS A 66 12.42 -4.29 -17.49
CA LYS A 66 12.51 -3.13 -18.40
C LYS A 66 11.94 -1.86 -17.76
N CYS A 67 10.84 -1.96 -17.02
CA CYS A 67 10.28 -0.83 -16.28
C CYS A 67 11.25 -0.34 -15.20
N PHE A 68 11.82 -1.25 -14.39
CA PHE A 68 12.80 -0.89 -13.37
C PHE A 68 14.05 -0.25 -13.97
N ASN A 69 14.56 -0.77 -15.09
CA ASN A 69 15.67 -0.14 -15.78
C ASN A 69 15.37 1.32 -16.18
N VAL A 70 14.16 1.61 -16.69
CA VAL A 70 13.77 3.00 -17.02
C VAL A 70 13.51 3.84 -15.78
N ILE A 71 13.03 3.28 -14.68
CA ILE A 71 12.92 4.01 -13.41
C ILE A 71 14.30 4.51 -12.97
N LEU A 72 15.32 3.66 -13.10
CA LEU A 72 16.68 3.92 -12.65
C LEU A 72 17.47 4.82 -13.61
N THR A 73 17.26 4.70 -14.92
CA THR A 73 18.10 5.37 -15.93
C THR A 73 17.40 6.50 -16.70
N GLY A 74 16.07 6.47 -16.75
CA GLY A 74 15.27 7.42 -17.52
C GLY A 74 15.26 8.83 -16.93
N ASP A 75 14.77 9.77 -17.72
CA ASP A 75 14.39 11.09 -17.24
C ASP A 75 13.20 11.02 -16.26
N ARG A 76 12.83 12.17 -15.69
CA ARG A 76 11.78 12.25 -14.68
C ARG A 76 10.43 11.71 -15.16
N ASP A 77 10.03 12.05 -16.37
CA ASP A 77 8.73 11.67 -16.92
C ASP A 77 8.70 10.19 -17.32
N ALA A 78 9.76 9.71 -17.95
CA ALA A 78 9.93 8.31 -18.30
C ALA A 78 9.97 7.43 -17.03
N SER A 79 10.71 7.85 -16.00
CA SER A 79 10.78 7.17 -14.71
C SER A 79 9.40 7.09 -14.05
N HIS A 80 8.65 8.20 -14.05
CA HIS A 80 7.30 8.24 -13.49
C HIS A 80 6.30 7.35 -14.26
N GLN A 81 6.36 7.39 -15.59
CA GLN A 81 5.52 6.56 -16.45
C GLN A 81 5.84 5.07 -16.29
N ALA A 82 7.13 4.72 -16.16
CA ALA A 82 7.57 3.35 -15.91
C ALA A 82 7.05 2.83 -14.55
N ALA A 83 7.09 3.64 -13.50
CA ALA A 83 6.51 3.27 -12.20
C ALA A 83 4.99 3.04 -12.27
N ARG A 84 4.26 3.87 -13.04
CA ARG A 84 2.82 3.65 -13.32
C ARG A 84 2.57 2.39 -14.14
N GLN A 85 3.44 2.08 -15.09
CA GLN A 85 3.30 0.91 -15.96
C GLN A 85 3.46 -0.40 -15.18
N ILE A 86 4.30 -0.45 -14.14
CA ILE A 86 4.40 -1.62 -13.24
C ILE A 86 3.05 -1.98 -12.65
N ARG A 87 2.28 -0.99 -12.19
CA ARG A 87 0.92 -1.22 -11.69
C ARG A 87 0.03 -1.86 -12.75
N ARG A 88 0.09 -1.38 -13.99
CA ARG A 88 -0.68 -1.98 -15.11
C ARG A 88 -0.23 -3.41 -15.41
N LEU A 89 1.08 -3.70 -15.32
CA LEU A 89 1.60 -5.04 -15.53
C LEU A 89 1.15 -6.02 -14.43
N VAL A 90 1.18 -5.60 -13.16
CA VAL A 90 0.72 -6.42 -12.04
C VAL A 90 -0.75 -6.80 -12.19
N TYR A 91 -1.63 -5.85 -12.49
CA TYR A 91 -3.08 -6.11 -12.56
C TYR A 91 -3.59 -6.56 -13.93
N GLY A 92 -2.76 -6.50 -14.97
CA GLY A 92 -3.14 -6.81 -16.35
C GLY A 92 -2.55 -8.11 -16.91
N SER A 93 -1.86 -8.93 -16.10
CA SER A 93 -1.19 -10.14 -16.57
C SER A 93 -1.74 -11.42 -15.95
N ALA A 94 -1.84 -12.47 -16.77
CA ALA A 94 -2.16 -13.84 -16.36
C ALA A 94 -0.87 -14.69 -16.27
N GLY A 95 -0.74 -15.46 -15.20
CA GLY A 95 0.07 -16.68 -15.11
C GLY A 95 1.56 -16.53 -14.80
N ASP A 96 2.38 -16.10 -15.77
CA ASP A 96 3.77 -16.60 -15.83
C ASP A 96 4.87 -15.53 -15.67
N LYS A 97 4.53 -14.29 -15.33
CA LYS A 97 5.45 -13.12 -15.39
C LYS A 97 6.10 -12.74 -14.06
N PHE A 98 5.95 -13.56 -13.01
CA PHE A 98 6.34 -13.17 -11.65
C PHE A 98 7.74 -13.63 -11.23
N LYS A 99 8.44 -14.42 -12.05
CA LYS A 99 9.81 -14.90 -11.73
C LYS A 99 10.79 -13.76 -11.49
N ASP A 100 10.68 -12.68 -12.26
CA ASP A 100 11.56 -11.51 -12.13
C ASP A 100 11.27 -10.70 -10.85
N ILE A 101 10.08 -10.83 -10.25
CA ILE A 101 9.65 -9.99 -9.13
C ILE A 101 10.43 -10.32 -7.86
N ALA A 102 10.63 -11.61 -7.55
CA ALA A 102 11.37 -12.02 -6.35
C ALA A 102 12.77 -11.39 -6.33
N SER A 103 13.50 -11.51 -7.45
CA SER A 103 14.83 -10.89 -7.58
C SER A 103 14.80 -9.36 -7.41
N ILE A 104 13.79 -8.68 -7.95
CA ILE A 104 13.68 -7.22 -7.79
C ILE A 104 13.42 -6.86 -6.33
N ILE A 105 12.51 -7.54 -5.65
CA ILE A 105 12.15 -7.25 -4.25
C ILE A 105 13.34 -7.52 -3.33
N GLU A 106 14.02 -8.67 -3.49
CA GLU A 106 15.18 -9.03 -2.67
C GLU A 106 16.36 -8.09 -2.85
N SER A 107 16.58 -7.59 -4.06
CA SER A 107 17.65 -6.64 -4.35
C SER A 107 17.28 -5.19 -4.01
N ALA A 108 16.01 -4.90 -3.72
CA ALA A 108 15.49 -3.54 -3.62
C ALA A 108 16.21 -2.64 -2.61
N PRO A 109 16.59 -3.09 -1.39
CA PRO A 109 17.34 -2.24 -0.47
C PRO A 109 18.68 -1.77 -1.04
N LYS A 110 19.44 -2.70 -1.65
CA LYS A 110 20.76 -2.42 -2.22
C LYS A 110 20.67 -1.54 -3.46
N GLU A 111 19.64 -1.73 -4.28
CA GLU A 111 19.41 -0.85 -5.43
C GLU A 111 18.97 0.54 -5.00
N TYR A 112 18.11 0.65 -3.99
CA TYR A 112 17.64 1.92 -3.45
C TYR A 112 18.79 2.81 -2.95
N GLU A 113 19.77 2.24 -2.26
CA GLU A 113 20.95 2.95 -1.76
C GLU A 113 21.79 3.60 -2.87
N LYS A 114 21.76 3.06 -4.09
CA LYS A 114 22.50 3.59 -5.24
C LYS A 114 21.79 4.79 -5.88
N ILE A 115 20.51 5.01 -5.59
CA ILE A 115 19.72 6.07 -6.23
C ILE A 115 19.94 7.37 -5.46
N THR A 116 20.51 8.36 -6.13
CA THR A 116 20.78 9.68 -5.55
C THR A 116 19.64 10.67 -5.80
N GLU A 117 18.89 10.52 -6.90
CA GLU A 117 17.81 11.44 -7.23
C GLU A 117 16.51 11.12 -6.48
N GLY A 118 16.01 12.09 -5.70
CA GLY A 118 14.83 11.89 -4.86
C GLY A 118 13.55 11.48 -5.63
N PHE A 119 13.36 11.95 -6.86
CA PHE A 119 12.21 11.53 -7.68
C PHE A 119 12.34 10.07 -8.16
N ARG A 120 13.56 9.58 -8.41
CA ARG A 120 13.80 8.19 -8.78
C ARG A 120 13.63 7.28 -7.58
N GLN A 121 14.13 7.67 -6.40
CA GLN A 121 13.89 6.98 -5.13
C GLN A 121 12.39 6.80 -4.89
N GLU A 122 11.63 7.89 -5.06
CA GLU A 122 10.17 7.86 -4.92
C GLU A 122 9.52 6.88 -5.91
N ASN A 123 9.80 7.03 -7.21
CA ASN A 123 9.24 6.17 -8.25
C ASN A 123 9.60 4.69 -8.04
N PHE A 124 10.84 4.41 -7.63
CA PHE A 124 11.35 3.09 -7.33
C PHE A 124 10.60 2.43 -6.17
N VAL A 125 10.49 3.12 -5.03
CA VAL A 125 9.80 2.56 -3.85
C VAL A 125 8.29 2.40 -4.10
N ILE A 126 7.67 3.34 -4.82
CA ILE A 126 6.27 3.20 -5.24
C ILE A 126 6.09 1.96 -6.12
N ALA A 127 6.99 1.73 -7.07
CA ALA A 127 6.96 0.58 -7.96
C ALA A 127 7.12 -0.74 -7.18
N VAL A 128 8.13 -0.85 -6.31
CA VAL A 128 8.35 -2.04 -5.46
C VAL A 128 7.12 -2.34 -4.62
N SER A 129 6.59 -1.34 -3.92
CA SER A 129 5.44 -1.53 -3.02
C SER A 129 4.13 -1.90 -3.73
N VAL A 130 4.01 -1.76 -5.05
CA VAL A 130 2.84 -2.24 -5.80
C VAL A 130 2.88 -3.75 -6.02
N MET A 131 4.07 -4.31 -6.20
CA MET A 131 4.28 -5.73 -6.47
C MET A 131 4.79 -6.50 -5.25
N TYR A 132 5.00 -5.82 -4.13
CA TYR A 132 5.61 -6.37 -2.92
C TYR A 132 4.91 -7.66 -2.44
N PHE A 133 3.57 -7.70 -2.44
CA PHE A 133 2.78 -8.89 -2.06
C PHE A 133 3.02 -10.15 -2.90
N LEU A 134 3.80 -10.05 -3.99
CA LEU A 134 4.16 -11.17 -4.87
C LEU A 134 5.54 -11.78 -4.56
N HIS A 135 6.23 -11.35 -3.48
CA HIS A 135 7.46 -12.04 -3.06
C HIS A 135 7.19 -13.46 -2.57
N ASP A 136 8.19 -14.32 -2.63
CA ASP A 136 8.10 -15.74 -2.26
C ASP A 136 8.75 -16.06 -0.89
N LYS A 137 9.12 -15.04 -0.11
CA LYS A 137 9.71 -15.18 1.23
C LYS A 137 8.71 -15.51 2.34
N GLU A 138 7.78 -16.44 2.11
CA GLU A 138 6.76 -16.84 3.10
C GLU A 138 7.36 -17.36 4.43
N SER A 139 8.59 -17.90 4.41
CA SER A 139 9.29 -18.39 5.59
C SER A 139 10.09 -17.32 6.35
N GLN A 140 10.23 -16.12 5.78
CA GLN A 140 10.98 -14.99 6.36
C GLN A 140 10.27 -13.66 6.02
N PRO A 141 9.03 -13.46 6.48
CA PRO A 141 8.24 -12.26 6.13
C PRO A 141 8.84 -10.95 6.67
N ASP A 142 9.78 -11.02 7.62
CA ASP A 142 10.45 -9.86 8.19
C ASP A 142 11.76 -9.46 7.45
N PHE A 143 12.14 -10.15 6.38
CA PHE A 143 13.43 -9.94 5.70
C PHE A 143 13.67 -8.50 5.20
N LEU A 144 12.60 -7.76 4.88
CA LEU A 144 12.69 -6.36 4.45
C LEU A 144 12.37 -5.35 5.55
N PHE A 145 12.01 -5.78 6.76
CA PHE A 145 11.65 -4.85 7.84
C PHE A 145 12.72 -3.80 8.13
N PRO A 146 14.03 -4.13 8.17
CA PRO A 146 15.07 -3.11 8.34
C PRO A 146 14.98 -1.99 7.30
N TRP A 147 14.76 -2.34 6.03
CA TRP A 147 14.57 -1.36 4.96
C TRP A 147 13.24 -0.61 5.10
N LEU A 148 12.14 -1.29 5.45
CA LEU A 148 10.85 -0.64 5.66
C LEU A 148 10.89 0.37 6.82
N PHE A 149 11.62 0.09 7.90
CA PHE A 149 11.85 1.03 9.00
C PHE A 149 12.67 2.24 8.56
N HIS A 150 13.61 2.07 7.64
CA HIS A 150 14.31 3.19 7.02
C HIS A 150 13.34 4.04 6.17
N LEU A 151 12.54 3.41 5.30
CA LEU A 151 11.62 4.11 4.40
C LEU A 151 10.49 4.84 5.13
N ILE A 152 9.95 4.29 6.22
CA ILE A 152 8.83 4.93 6.95
C ILE A 152 9.24 6.22 7.68
N GLN A 153 10.54 6.43 7.88
CA GLN A 153 11.11 7.65 8.47
C GLN A 153 11.49 8.70 7.42
N HIS A 154 11.42 8.35 6.13
CA HIS A 154 11.88 9.19 5.03
C HIS A 154 11.16 10.56 4.98
N PRO A 155 11.83 11.68 4.61
CA PRO A 155 11.20 13.01 4.53
C PRO A 155 10.10 13.09 3.46
N ASN A 156 10.25 12.37 2.34
CA ASN A 156 9.23 12.28 1.28
C ASN A 156 8.02 11.46 1.74
N GLY A 157 6.82 12.08 1.72
CA GLY A 157 5.58 11.44 2.12
C GLY A 157 5.14 10.26 1.26
N ASN A 158 5.46 10.25 -0.04
CA ASN A 158 5.08 9.17 -0.95
C ASN A 158 5.88 7.90 -0.65
N ILE A 159 7.17 8.04 -0.32
CA ILE A 159 8.02 6.93 0.14
C ILE A 159 7.48 6.34 1.45
N ARG A 160 7.12 7.20 2.42
CA ARG A 160 6.51 6.72 3.67
C ARG A 160 5.21 5.97 3.45
N GLN A 161 4.33 6.48 2.58
CA GLN A 161 3.06 5.82 2.27
C GLN A 161 3.26 4.47 1.56
N ALA A 162 4.27 4.38 0.69
CA ALA A 162 4.67 3.11 0.09
C ALA A 162 5.18 2.11 1.14
N ALA A 163 5.97 2.55 2.12
CA ALA A 163 6.40 1.72 3.25
C ALA A 163 5.23 1.23 4.11
N VAL A 164 4.28 2.12 4.45
CA VAL A 164 3.05 1.75 5.18
C VAL A 164 2.27 0.67 4.43
N ARG A 165 2.17 0.76 3.10
CA ARG A 165 1.52 -0.27 2.28
C ARG A 165 2.23 -1.61 2.37
N MET A 166 3.56 -1.63 2.29
CA MET A 166 4.34 -2.88 2.39
C MET A 166 4.20 -3.52 3.77
N PHE A 167 4.26 -2.74 4.86
CA PHE A 167 3.98 -3.27 6.21
C PHE A 167 2.60 -3.91 6.30
N ARG A 168 1.55 -3.26 5.75
CA ARG A 168 0.18 -3.80 5.77
C ARG A 168 0.06 -5.13 5.02
N GLN A 169 0.85 -5.32 3.96
CA GLN A 169 0.85 -6.58 3.21
C GLN A 169 1.43 -7.73 4.04
N GLU A 170 2.34 -7.46 4.97
CA GLU A 170 2.94 -8.45 5.86
C GLU A 170 2.08 -8.75 7.09
N LEU A 171 1.40 -7.73 7.61
CA LEU A 171 0.53 -7.88 8.79
C LEU A 171 -0.59 -8.89 8.57
N GLY A 172 -1.20 -8.91 7.39
CA GLY A 172 -2.29 -9.86 7.08
C GLY A 172 -1.87 -11.31 7.30
N PRO A 173 -0.85 -11.81 6.58
CA PRO A 173 -0.23 -13.12 6.78
C PRO A 173 0.21 -13.37 8.22
N LEU A 174 0.92 -12.42 8.84
CA LEU A 174 1.48 -12.58 10.19
C LEU A 174 0.42 -12.69 11.29
N THR A 175 -0.79 -12.19 11.08
CA THR A 175 -1.84 -12.14 12.12
C THR A 175 -2.97 -13.14 11.90
N VAL A 176 -2.90 -13.96 10.85
CA VAL A 176 -3.96 -14.93 10.50
C VAL A 176 -4.29 -15.85 11.67
N HIS A 177 -3.29 -16.36 12.39
CA HIS A 177 -3.50 -17.29 13.49
C HIS A 177 -4.15 -16.63 14.71
N ILE A 178 -4.00 -15.32 14.86
CA ILE A 178 -4.67 -14.53 15.92
C ILE A 178 -6.12 -14.27 15.52
N ARG A 179 -6.36 -13.89 14.27
CA ARG A 179 -7.71 -13.55 13.76
C ARG A 179 -8.61 -14.78 13.58
N PHE A 180 -8.02 -15.93 13.28
CA PHE A 180 -8.74 -17.18 12.98
C PHE A 180 -8.13 -18.39 13.74
N PRO A 181 -8.18 -18.41 15.08
CA PRO A 181 -7.46 -19.41 15.89
C PRO A 181 -7.96 -20.85 15.74
N ASN A 182 -9.19 -21.03 15.24
CA ASN A 182 -9.81 -22.34 15.05
C ASN A 182 -9.66 -22.89 13.62
N GLU A 183 -9.13 -22.08 12.70
CA GLU A 183 -8.86 -22.55 11.34
C GLU A 183 -7.50 -23.26 11.31
N LYS A 184 -7.53 -24.58 11.07
CA LYS A 184 -6.33 -25.39 10.84
C LYS A 184 -5.68 -24.95 9.51
N SER A 185 -4.89 -23.88 9.57
CA SER A 185 -3.90 -23.48 8.57
C SER A 185 -4.36 -23.60 7.11
N ALA A 186 -5.50 -22.99 6.76
CA ALA A 186 -5.89 -22.84 5.35
C ALA A 186 -4.97 -21.88 4.57
N TYR A 187 -4.05 -21.21 5.28
CA TYR A 187 -3.15 -20.21 4.74
C TYR A 187 -1.75 -20.76 4.54
N ARG A 188 -1.17 -20.45 3.36
CA ARG A 188 0.15 -20.88 2.88
C ARG A 188 1.35 -20.40 3.71
N LEU A 189 1.16 -19.82 4.90
CA LEU A 189 2.32 -19.41 5.69
C LEU A 189 3.07 -20.64 6.18
N ARG A 190 4.32 -20.75 5.72
CA ARG A 190 5.31 -21.69 6.24
C ARG A 190 5.89 -21.23 7.58
N LEU A 191 5.07 -20.59 8.41
CA LEU A 191 5.46 -19.93 9.65
C LEU A 191 4.64 -20.51 10.80
N SER A 192 5.29 -20.88 11.90
CA SER A 192 4.55 -21.30 13.09
C SER A 192 3.92 -20.08 13.80
N PRO A 193 2.82 -20.27 14.55
CA PRO A 193 2.24 -19.20 15.37
C PRO A 193 3.26 -18.51 16.29
N GLU A 194 4.15 -19.27 16.91
CA GLU A 194 5.18 -18.74 17.81
C GLU A 194 6.22 -17.86 17.07
N GLN A 195 6.58 -18.26 15.85
CA GLN A 195 7.45 -17.46 14.99
C GLN A 195 6.75 -16.17 14.56
N ALA A 196 5.47 -16.26 14.19
CA ALA A 196 4.64 -15.10 13.82
C ALA A 196 4.55 -14.10 14.99
N ASP A 197 4.22 -14.60 16.19
CA ASP A 197 4.13 -13.78 17.41
C ASP A 197 5.45 -13.11 17.74
N PHE A 198 6.57 -13.81 17.58
CA PHE A 198 7.90 -13.24 17.80
C PHE A 198 8.22 -12.11 16.81
N ILE A 199 7.86 -12.26 15.54
CA ILE A 199 8.03 -11.21 14.52
C ILE A 199 7.14 -10.01 14.84
N LEU A 200 5.85 -10.25 15.16
CA LEU A 200 4.90 -9.20 15.54
C LEU A 200 5.36 -8.43 16.79
N PHE A 201 5.90 -9.14 17.79
CA PHE A 201 6.46 -8.53 18.99
C PHE A 201 7.62 -7.59 18.65
N LYS A 202 8.59 -8.04 17.84
CA LYS A 202 9.71 -7.18 17.40
C LYS A 202 9.24 -5.98 16.59
N LEU A 203 8.29 -6.20 15.67
CA LEU A 203 7.69 -5.12 14.87
C LEU A 203 7.07 -4.06 15.78
N SER A 204 6.24 -4.48 16.74
CA SER A 204 5.61 -3.60 17.72
C SER A 204 6.64 -2.84 18.54
N ALA A 205 7.67 -3.52 19.07
CA ALA A 205 8.72 -2.91 19.86
C ALA A 205 9.47 -1.81 19.07
N ASN A 206 9.88 -2.12 17.83
CA ASN A 206 10.59 -1.17 16.96
C ASN A 206 9.70 0.03 16.58
N LEU A 207 8.44 -0.19 16.21
CA LEU A 207 7.51 0.91 15.90
C LEU A 207 7.24 1.79 17.11
N ASN A 208 7.10 1.20 18.31
CA ASN A 208 6.93 1.95 19.55
C ASN A 208 8.17 2.78 19.89
N ASP A 209 9.37 2.25 19.69
CA ASP A 209 10.62 3.01 19.88
C ASP A 209 10.68 4.22 18.93
N LEU A 210 10.43 4.01 17.63
CA LEU A 210 10.35 5.10 16.65
C LEU A 210 9.28 6.14 17.03
N THR A 211 8.14 5.69 17.54
CA THR A 211 7.06 6.58 17.98
C THR A 211 7.49 7.44 19.16
N LYS A 212 8.20 6.88 20.14
CA LYS A 212 8.73 7.64 21.30
C LYS A 212 9.69 8.74 20.82
N ASN A 213 10.59 8.41 19.90
CA ASN A 213 11.60 9.34 19.38
C ASN A 213 11.00 10.48 18.54
N LEU A 214 9.88 10.22 17.85
CA LEU A 214 9.23 11.19 16.98
C LEU A 214 8.05 11.93 17.63
N TRP A 215 7.72 11.58 18.88
CA TRP A 215 6.59 12.15 19.59
C TRP A 215 6.80 13.64 19.88
N LYS A 216 5.71 14.41 19.78
CA LYS A 216 5.68 15.84 20.12
C LYS A 216 4.46 16.13 20.97
N PRO A 217 4.55 17.03 21.98
CA PRO A 217 3.39 17.42 22.80
C PRO A 217 2.20 17.93 21.97
N ALA A 218 2.47 18.61 20.86
CA ALA A 218 1.45 19.10 19.94
C ALA A 218 0.58 17.98 19.33
N TYR A 219 1.03 16.73 19.35
CA TYR A 219 0.23 15.60 18.85
C TYR A 219 -0.88 15.17 19.81
N LYS A 220 -0.83 15.56 21.10
CA LYS A 220 -1.87 15.23 22.08
C LYS A 220 -3.27 15.74 21.71
N ARG A 221 -3.37 16.79 20.91
CA ARG A 221 -4.64 17.40 20.50
C ARG A 221 -5.40 16.61 19.43
N TYR A 222 -4.75 15.65 18.76
CA TYR A 222 -5.38 14.89 17.69
C TYR A 222 -5.95 13.59 18.24
N LYS A 223 -7.28 13.43 18.15
CA LYS A 223 -7.98 12.21 18.59
C LYS A 223 -7.75 11.03 17.65
N TYR A 224 -7.68 11.28 16.34
CA TYR A 224 -7.58 10.24 15.32
C TYR A 224 -6.24 10.29 14.61
N ILE A 225 -5.70 9.12 14.24
CA ILE A 225 -4.46 9.01 13.45
C ILE A 225 -4.61 9.75 12.11
N SER A 226 -5.79 9.69 11.49
CA SER A 226 -6.10 10.38 10.23
C SER A 226 -5.93 11.90 10.34
N SER A 227 -6.18 12.48 11.52
CA SER A 227 -6.09 13.91 11.80
C SER A 227 -4.67 14.39 12.11
N LEU A 228 -3.70 13.49 12.35
CA LEU A 228 -2.31 13.88 12.59
C LEU A 228 -1.73 14.61 11.37
N PRO A 229 -0.77 15.53 11.57
CA PRO A 229 -0.06 16.15 10.47
C PRO A 229 0.77 15.11 9.71
N ASN A 230 0.95 15.33 8.40
CA ASN A 230 1.73 14.43 7.57
C ASN A 230 3.18 14.39 8.04
N GLY A 231 3.71 13.19 8.29
CA GLY A 231 5.08 13.01 8.77
C GLY A 231 5.39 11.56 9.13
N PRO A 232 6.63 11.28 9.55
CA PRO A 232 7.06 9.98 10.05
C PRO A 232 6.17 9.45 11.19
N TYR A 233 5.90 10.28 12.20
CA TYR A 233 5.06 9.92 13.35
C TYR A 233 3.68 9.38 12.94
N LYS A 234 2.97 10.10 12.05
CA LYS A 234 1.67 9.66 11.52
C LYS A 234 1.78 8.32 10.79
N SER A 235 2.82 8.17 9.97
CA SER A 235 3.02 6.97 9.15
C SER A 235 3.26 5.73 10.02
N ILE A 236 4.08 5.86 11.07
CA ILE A 236 4.31 4.81 12.06
C ILE A 236 3.03 4.48 12.83
N ARG A 237 2.28 5.50 13.28
CA ARG A 237 0.98 5.28 13.94
C ARG A 237 -0.03 4.58 13.03
N MET A 238 0.00 4.79 11.71
CA MET A 238 -0.84 4.06 10.77
C MET A 238 -0.51 2.56 10.70
N VAL A 239 0.75 2.18 10.91
CA VAL A 239 1.14 0.76 10.97
C VAL A 239 0.78 0.17 12.33
N LEU A 240 1.06 0.87 13.42
CA LEU A 240 0.66 0.46 14.77
C LEU A 240 -0.87 0.29 14.90
N GLY A 241 -1.65 1.21 14.35
CA GLY A 241 -3.11 1.09 14.36
C GLY A 241 -3.60 -0.15 13.60
N GLN A 242 -2.99 -0.47 12.46
CA GLN A 242 -3.32 -1.72 11.74
C GLN A 242 -2.92 -2.96 12.56
N LEU A 243 -1.77 -2.92 13.22
CA LEU A 243 -1.32 -4.01 14.09
C LEU A 243 -2.26 -4.22 15.28
N GLU A 244 -2.72 -3.14 15.91
CA GLU A 244 -3.73 -3.15 16.99
C GLU A 244 -5.07 -3.71 16.47
N ASP A 245 -5.51 -3.31 15.28
CA ASP A 245 -6.74 -3.82 14.66
C ASP A 245 -6.65 -5.32 14.33
N ASP A 246 -5.51 -5.78 13.80
CA ASP A 246 -5.34 -7.16 13.34
C ASP A 246 -5.05 -8.15 14.49
N CYS A 247 -4.32 -7.73 15.53
CA CYS A 247 -4.03 -8.58 16.68
C CYS A 247 -5.14 -8.56 17.75
N GLY A 248 -6.11 -7.63 17.63
CA GLY A 248 -6.96 -7.24 18.74
C GLY A 248 -6.17 -6.40 19.75
N ASN A 249 -6.87 -5.83 20.75
CA ASN A 249 -6.19 -5.05 21.79
C ASN A 249 -5.05 -5.88 22.41
N LEU A 250 -3.83 -5.43 22.20
CA LEU A 250 -2.62 -5.92 22.85
C LEU A 250 -2.61 -5.39 24.31
N ASP A 251 -3.63 -5.75 25.10
CA ASP A 251 -3.74 -5.44 26.53
C ASP A 251 -3.07 -6.52 27.39
#